data_AF-U3KN32-F1
#
_entry.id   AF-U3KN32-F1
#
_cell.length_a   1.000
_cell.length_b   1.000
_cell.length_c   1.000
_cell.angle_alpha   90.00
_cell.angle_beta   90.00
_cell.angle_gamma   90.00
#
_symmetry.space_group_name_H-M   'P 1'
#
loop_
_entity.id
_entity.type
_entity.pdbx_description
1 polymer ?
#
loop_
_entity_poly.entity_id
_entity_poly.type
_entity_poly.pdbx_seq_one_letter_code
_entity_poly.pdbx_strand_id
1 'polypeptide(L)'
;MKIRSAGLVGASGARILCRGDPATEGLAFNGTRGCVRLSATCIAGVRARPPMEGKPPGDPGPVHVPLGHVVASEKWRGSQLAQEVQGKIKLVFEDGLAPVDFYLSNRSCILYITEADLVAGNGYRKRLVRVRNSNNLQGIVIVEKTQMSEQYFSAIQKFTVLDLGMVLLPVASQMEASCLIVQLVQEQTKEPSKNPFLRKKRTQLSEPHLLRTVQQIPGVGKVKAPLLLQKFPTLQQLSNASIPELEPVVGQAVAQQIHAFFTQAR
;
A
#
# COMPACT_ATOMS: atom_id res chain seq x y z
N MET A 1 61.71 13.83 -18.97
CA MET A 1 61.78 13.45 -20.41
C MET A 1 61.69 11.92 -20.53
N LYS A 2 61.50 11.38 -21.75
CA LYS A 2 61.43 9.93 -22.08
C LYS A 2 62.77 9.22 -21.73
N ILE A 3 62.97 7.89 -21.75
CA ILE A 3 62.54 6.77 -22.65
C ILE A 3 62.54 5.46 -21.80
N ARG A 4 61.54 4.55 -21.83
CA ARG A 4 61.49 3.18 -22.50
C ARG A 4 62.87 2.45 -22.65
N SER A 5 63.08 1.13 -22.75
CA SER A 5 62.32 -0.15 -22.85
C SER A 5 63.36 -1.33 -22.87
N ALA A 6 63.10 -2.63 -22.69
CA ALA A 6 62.01 -3.46 -22.11
C ALA A 6 62.41 -4.98 -22.18
N GLY A 7 61.78 -5.87 -21.40
CA GLY A 7 61.88 -7.35 -21.53
C GLY A 7 62.60 -8.09 -20.38
N LEU A 8 62.47 -9.43 -20.19
CA LEU A 8 61.54 -10.42 -20.79
C LEU A 8 61.62 -11.78 -20.02
N VAL A 9 60.59 -12.64 -20.16
CA VAL A 9 60.52 -14.09 -19.80
C VAL A 9 60.34 -14.50 -18.31
N GLY A 10 59.40 -15.42 -18.07
CA GLY A 10 59.28 -16.20 -16.82
C GLY A 10 57.85 -16.74 -16.59
N ALA A 11 57.52 -17.93 -17.11
CA ALA A 11 56.15 -18.46 -17.12
C ALA A 11 55.92 -19.62 -16.14
N SER A 12 54.77 -19.61 -15.44
CA SER A 12 53.96 -20.76 -15.01
C SER A 12 52.72 -20.22 -14.25
N GLY A 13 51.49 -20.76 -14.32
CA GLY A 13 51.01 -21.92 -15.08
C GLY A 13 49.81 -22.57 -14.37
N ALA A 14 48.60 -22.05 -14.56
CA ALA A 14 47.35 -22.71 -14.14
C ALA A 14 46.12 -22.17 -14.90
N ARG A 15 45.77 -22.80 -16.03
CA ARG A 15 44.39 -22.85 -16.54
C ARG A 15 43.88 -24.26 -16.33
N ILE A 16 42.70 -24.41 -15.75
CA ILE A 16 41.80 -25.51 -16.08
C ILE A 16 40.50 -24.87 -16.58
N LEU A 17 39.95 -25.45 -17.63
CA LEU A 17 38.90 -24.89 -18.48
C LEU A 17 37.78 -25.93 -18.61
N CYS A 18 36.55 -25.46 -18.82
CA CYS A 18 35.41 -26.24 -19.36
C CYS A 18 34.82 -27.35 -18.44
N ARG A 19 33.54 -27.76 -18.59
CA ARG A 19 32.47 -27.43 -19.58
C ARG A 19 31.10 -27.85 -19.02
N GLY A 20 29.99 -27.36 -19.61
CA GLY A 20 28.70 -28.07 -19.52
C GLY A 20 27.44 -27.20 -19.48
N ASP A 21 27.04 -26.66 -20.62
CA ASP A 21 25.78 -25.91 -20.86
C ASP A 21 24.54 -26.85 -20.92
N PRO A 22 23.37 -26.45 -21.48
CA PRO A 22 22.34 -25.65 -20.82
C PRO A 22 20.95 -26.34 -20.84
N ALA A 23 19.95 -25.75 -20.20
CA ALA A 23 18.53 -26.13 -20.39
C ALA A 23 17.69 -24.91 -20.80
N THR A 24 17.28 -24.91 -22.05
CA THR A 24 16.41 -23.93 -22.69
C THR A 24 14.95 -24.22 -22.34
N GLU A 25 14.18 -23.21 -21.91
CA GLU A 25 12.75 -23.19 -22.20
C GLU A 25 12.26 -21.74 -22.33
N GLY A 26 11.80 -21.39 -23.52
CA GLY A 26 11.25 -20.07 -23.84
C GLY A 26 9.77 -20.20 -24.14
N LEU A 27 8.95 -19.35 -23.52
CA LEU A 27 7.57 -19.12 -23.93
C LEU A 27 7.37 -17.63 -24.22
N ALA A 28 7.36 -17.29 -25.50
CA ALA A 28 6.76 -16.07 -25.98
C ALA A 28 5.25 -16.30 -26.14
N PHE A 29 4.40 -15.35 -25.73
CA PHE A 29 3.41 -14.78 -26.65
C PHE A 29 2.67 -13.54 -26.12
N ASN A 30 2.31 -12.68 -27.09
CA ASN A 30 1.27 -11.64 -27.09
C ASN A 30 1.17 -10.59 -25.97
N GLY A 31 1.40 -9.34 -26.39
CA GLY A 31 0.90 -8.18 -25.68
C GLY A 31 -0.63 -8.05 -25.78
N THR A 32 -1.25 -7.65 -24.67
CA THR A 32 -2.61 -7.11 -24.64
C THR A 32 -2.59 -5.83 -23.81
N ARG A 33 -3.22 -4.76 -24.33
CA ARG A 33 -3.45 -3.52 -23.57
C ARG A 33 -4.48 -3.82 -22.48
N GLY A 34 -4.07 -3.80 -21.21
CA GLY A 34 -4.90 -4.22 -20.08
C GLY A 34 -4.74 -3.33 -18.85
N CYS A 35 -5.54 -2.27 -18.80
CA CYS A 35 -5.85 -1.39 -17.66
C CYS A 35 -5.30 -1.85 -16.28
N VAL A 36 -4.24 -1.18 -15.79
CA VAL A 36 -3.77 -1.32 -14.40
C VAL A 36 -4.79 -0.68 -13.47
N ARG A 37 -5.66 -1.50 -12.86
CA ARG A 37 -6.49 -1.07 -11.73
C ARG A 37 -5.61 -0.83 -10.51
N LEU A 38 -5.27 0.42 -10.27
CA LEU A 38 -4.79 0.86 -8.95
C LEU A 38 -5.94 0.71 -7.94
N SER A 39 -5.93 -0.41 -7.20
CA SER A 39 -6.90 -0.66 -6.14
C SER A 39 -6.59 0.25 -4.94
N ALA A 40 -7.41 1.28 -4.75
CA ALA A 40 -7.30 2.18 -3.61
C ALA A 40 -7.74 1.49 -2.30
N THR A 41 -6.83 0.74 -1.66
CA THR A 41 -7.10 0.07 -0.38
C THR A 41 -5.85 -0.04 0.50
N CYS A 42 -5.22 1.10 0.84
CA CYS A 42 -3.96 1.13 1.59
C CYS A 42 -4.08 1.46 3.09
N ILE A 43 -5.29 1.69 3.65
CA ILE A 43 -5.48 2.01 5.08
C ILE A 43 -6.55 1.12 5.77
N ALA A 44 -7.19 0.19 5.05
CA ALA A 44 -8.15 -0.76 5.65
C ALA A 44 -8.03 -2.16 5.04
N GLY A 45 -7.47 -3.11 5.81
CA GLY A 45 -7.54 -4.54 5.49
C GLY A 45 -6.24 -5.21 5.02
N VAL A 46 -5.10 -4.96 5.68
CA VAL A 46 -3.96 -5.89 5.56
C VAL A 46 -4.32 -7.20 6.24
N ARG A 47 -4.54 -8.25 5.44
CA ARG A 47 -4.85 -9.61 5.93
C ARG A 47 -3.65 -10.13 6.72
N ALA A 48 -3.82 -10.39 8.02
CA ALA A 48 -2.73 -10.85 8.87
C ALA A 48 -2.25 -12.25 8.43
N ARG A 49 -0.94 -12.39 8.17
CA ARG A 49 -0.28 -13.70 8.22
C ARG A 49 -0.09 -14.08 9.69
N PRO A 50 -0.15 -15.37 10.06
CA PRO A 50 0.06 -15.80 11.45
C PRO A 50 1.46 -15.39 11.93
N PRO A 51 1.61 -14.96 13.20
CA PRO A 51 2.90 -14.57 13.74
C PRO A 51 3.82 -15.80 13.91
N MET A 52 5.11 -15.61 13.65
CA MET A 52 6.14 -16.57 14.08
C MET A 52 6.29 -16.45 15.60
N GLU A 53 6.04 -17.54 16.31
CA GLU A 53 5.92 -17.53 17.77
C GLU A 53 7.32 -17.47 18.44
N GLY A 54 7.61 -16.36 19.09
CA GLY A 54 8.88 -16.12 19.76
C GLY A 54 8.92 -14.74 20.40
N LYS A 55 8.62 -14.66 21.70
CA LYS A 55 8.57 -13.41 22.47
C LYS A 55 10.00 -12.94 22.83
N PRO A 56 10.52 -11.84 22.27
CA PRO A 56 11.80 -11.29 22.70
C PRO A 56 11.67 -10.60 24.07
N PRO A 57 12.72 -10.58 24.91
CA PRO A 57 12.74 -9.80 26.13
C PRO A 57 12.86 -8.30 25.82
N GLY A 58 12.26 -7.45 26.68
CA GLY A 58 12.26 -5.99 26.52
C GLY A 58 11.09 -5.47 25.69
N ASP A 59 9.87 -5.83 26.08
CA ASP A 59 8.64 -5.17 25.63
C ASP A 59 8.42 -3.96 26.55
N PRO A 60 8.51 -2.70 26.05
CA PRO A 60 8.16 -1.53 26.85
C PRO A 60 6.68 -1.63 27.26
N GLY A 61 6.34 -1.11 28.43
CA GLY A 61 4.94 -1.06 28.87
C GLY A 61 4.05 -0.31 27.86
N PRO A 62 2.72 -0.45 27.93
CA PRO A 62 1.81 0.20 26.99
C PRO A 62 1.95 1.72 27.03
N VAL A 63 2.67 2.28 26.06
CA VAL A 63 2.92 3.72 25.90
C VAL A 63 1.59 4.43 25.69
N HIS A 64 1.25 5.30 26.63
CA HIS A 64 0.01 6.08 26.60
C HIS A 64 0.25 7.44 25.95
N VAL A 65 -0.32 7.64 24.76
CA VAL A 65 -0.23 8.89 23.99
C VAL A 65 -1.50 9.72 24.22
N PRO A 66 -1.42 10.90 24.89
CA PRO A 66 -2.55 11.81 25.01
C PRO A 66 -2.96 12.38 23.64
N LEU A 67 -4.23 12.70 23.45
CA LEU A 67 -4.72 13.30 22.20
C LEU A 67 -3.99 14.63 21.90
N GLY A 68 -3.62 14.84 20.64
CA GLY A 68 -2.87 16.02 20.20
C GLY A 68 -1.44 16.13 20.74
N HIS A 69 -0.89 15.04 21.30
CA HIS A 69 0.51 14.96 21.72
C HIS A 69 1.26 13.92 20.87
N VAL A 70 2.59 14.04 20.84
CA VAL A 70 3.49 13.03 20.29
C VAL A 70 4.45 12.61 21.39
N VAL A 71 4.60 11.30 21.62
CA VAL A 71 5.64 10.79 22.52
C VAL A 71 6.87 10.44 21.68
N ALA A 72 8.01 11.06 21.94
CA ALA A 72 9.26 10.86 21.22
C ALA A 72 10.28 10.13 22.10
N SER A 73 11.13 9.32 21.48
CA SER A 73 12.28 8.73 22.18
C SER A 73 13.25 9.84 22.62
N GLU A 74 13.76 9.72 23.85
CA GLU A 74 14.71 10.66 24.48
C GLU A 74 15.87 11.09 23.55
N LYS A 75 16.35 10.20 22.67
CA LYS A 75 17.42 10.48 21.70
C LYS A 75 17.10 11.63 20.72
N TRP A 76 15.84 12.01 20.57
CA TRP A 76 15.41 13.13 19.72
C TRP A 76 15.40 14.47 20.48
N ARG A 77 15.64 14.49 21.80
CA ARG A 77 15.67 15.74 22.59
C ARG A 77 16.72 16.71 22.03
N GLY A 78 16.30 17.96 21.82
CA GLY A 78 17.16 19.01 21.28
C GLY A 78 17.46 18.92 19.77
N SER A 79 17.06 17.85 19.08
CA SER A 79 17.18 17.75 17.61
C SER A 79 16.34 18.81 16.89
N GLN A 80 16.75 19.18 15.66
CA GLN A 80 15.97 20.08 14.81
C GLN A 80 14.56 19.52 14.56
N LEU A 81 14.46 18.21 14.25
CA LEU A 81 13.17 17.53 14.07
C LEU A 81 12.24 17.74 15.27
N ALA A 82 12.74 17.55 16.49
CA ALA A 82 11.92 17.69 17.70
C ALA A 82 11.55 19.15 17.99
N GLN A 83 12.46 20.11 17.79
CA GLN A 83 12.16 21.54 17.97
C GLN A 83 11.04 22.01 17.03
N GLU A 84 11.11 21.65 15.75
CA GLU A 84 10.11 22.02 14.74
C GLU A 84 8.74 21.37 14.98
N VAL A 85 8.70 20.12 15.45
CA VAL A 85 7.45 19.47 15.87
C VAL A 85 6.90 20.13 17.14
N GLN A 86 7.76 20.41 18.13
CA GLN A 86 7.38 21.02 19.41
C GLN A 86 6.78 22.43 19.25
N GLY A 87 7.19 23.18 18.22
CA GLY A 87 6.61 24.48 17.87
C GLY A 87 5.16 24.44 17.40
N LYS A 88 4.62 23.25 17.05
CA LYS A 88 3.25 23.08 16.52
C LYS A 88 2.41 22.07 17.31
N ILE A 89 3.05 21.12 17.99
CA ILE A 89 2.42 19.98 18.69
C ILE A 89 3.13 19.76 20.02
N LYS A 90 2.38 19.39 21.07
CA LYS A 90 2.97 19.07 22.37
C LYS A 90 3.76 17.75 22.28
N LEU A 91 5.07 17.85 22.47
CA LEU A 91 6.00 16.73 22.37
C LEU A 91 6.42 16.31 23.80
N VAL A 92 6.20 15.04 24.13
CA VAL A 92 6.59 14.41 25.40
C VAL A 92 7.78 13.50 25.10
N PHE A 93 8.86 13.59 25.86
CA PHE A 93 10.00 12.68 25.71
C PHE A 93 9.92 11.55 26.74
N GLU A 94 10.18 10.32 26.30
CA GLU A 94 10.17 9.13 27.15
C GLU A 94 11.37 8.22 26.85
N ASP A 95 11.96 7.68 27.91
CA ASP A 95 13.06 6.72 27.86
C ASP A 95 12.55 5.30 27.54
N GLY A 96 13.43 4.45 26.99
CA GLY A 96 13.10 3.04 26.76
C GLY A 96 12.16 2.75 25.58
N LEU A 97 11.74 3.77 24.80
CA LEU A 97 10.85 3.59 23.64
C LEU A 97 11.42 2.75 22.48
N ALA A 98 12.69 2.34 22.52
CA ALA A 98 13.30 1.48 21.50
C ALA A 98 12.51 0.16 21.37
N PRO A 99 11.91 -0.15 20.20
CA PRO A 99 12.41 0.14 18.85
C PRO A 99 11.87 1.40 18.14
N VAL A 100 10.97 2.16 18.75
CA VAL A 100 10.21 3.25 18.11
C VAL A 100 10.87 4.62 18.29
N ASP A 101 10.67 5.51 17.32
CA ASP A 101 11.17 6.89 17.35
C ASP A 101 10.12 7.88 17.88
N PHE A 102 8.89 7.79 17.37
CA PHE A 102 7.75 8.62 17.82
C PHE A 102 6.46 7.79 17.87
N TYR A 103 5.61 8.02 18.87
CA TYR A 103 4.24 7.52 18.91
C TYR A 103 3.25 8.66 18.63
N LEU A 104 2.35 8.43 17.68
CA LEU A 104 1.27 9.35 17.28
C LEU A 104 -0.04 9.02 18.02
N SER A 105 -0.21 7.74 18.37
CA SER A 105 -1.31 7.21 19.18
C SER A 105 -0.92 5.84 19.73
N ASN A 106 -1.71 5.29 20.67
CA ASN A 106 -1.49 3.97 21.28
C ASN A 106 -1.46 2.79 20.28
N ARG A 107 -1.76 3.04 18.99
CA ARG A 107 -1.75 2.04 17.90
C ARG A 107 -0.96 2.50 16.66
N SER A 108 -0.33 3.67 16.66
CA SER A 108 0.42 4.18 15.51
C SER A 108 1.72 4.86 15.93
N CYS A 109 2.80 4.45 15.29
CA CYS A 109 4.13 4.98 15.55
C CYS A 109 4.88 5.29 14.26
N ILE A 110 5.96 6.05 14.40
CA ILE A 110 6.93 6.36 13.37
C ILE A 110 8.26 5.69 13.72
N LEU A 111 8.88 5.08 12.72
CA LEU A 111 10.29 4.73 12.71
C LEU A 111 11.02 5.67 11.76
N TYR A 112 12.04 6.37 12.26
CA TYR A 112 12.82 7.31 11.48
C TYR A 112 14.18 6.71 11.12
N ILE A 113 14.52 6.72 9.83
CA ILE A 113 15.77 6.18 9.30
C ILE A 113 16.54 7.36 8.70
N THR A 114 17.66 7.67 9.33
CA THR A 114 18.56 8.73 8.88
C THR A 114 19.31 8.32 7.62
N GLU A 115 19.93 9.30 6.95
CA GLU A 115 20.85 9.06 5.84
C GLU A 115 21.94 8.06 6.26
N ALA A 116 22.54 8.28 7.44
CA ALA A 116 23.56 7.42 8.03
C ALA A 116 23.06 6.00 8.31
N ASP A 117 21.85 5.81 8.86
CA ASP A 117 21.26 4.48 9.10
C ASP A 117 21.05 3.72 7.76
N LEU A 118 20.75 4.43 6.67
CA LEU A 118 20.53 3.81 5.36
C LEU A 118 21.85 3.45 4.65
N VAL A 119 22.88 4.30 4.77
CA VAL A 119 24.23 4.07 4.22
C VAL A 119 24.99 3.01 5.02
N ALA A 120 24.80 2.93 6.34
CA ALA A 120 25.42 1.91 7.21
C ALA A 120 24.89 0.48 6.96
N GLY A 121 23.91 0.30 6.07
CA GLY A 121 23.39 -0.98 5.63
C GLY A 121 22.13 -1.39 6.38
N ASN A 122 22.02 -2.68 6.75
CA ASN A 122 20.73 -3.28 7.10
C ASN A 122 20.36 -3.20 8.61
N GLY A 123 20.99 -2.33 9.39
CA GLY A 123 20.78 -2.22 10.84
C GLY A 123 19.32 -1.93 11.22
N TYR A 124 18.66 -1.05 10.49
CA TYR A 124 17.26 -0.69 10.69
C TYR A 124 16.28 -1.86 10.53
N ARG A 125 16.62 -2.91 9.75
CA ARG A 125 15.68 -3.99 9.40
C ARG A 125 15.16 -4.75 10.62
N LYS A 126 16.02 -5.01 11.61
CA LYS A 126 15.62 -5.67 12.88
C LYS A 126 14.58 -4.84 13.64
N ARG A 127 14.70 -3.50 13.58
CA ARG A 127 13.82 -2.52 14.22
C ARG A 127 12.43 -2.53 13.55
N LEU A 128 12.40 -2.52 12.22
CA LEU A 128 11.19 -2.60 11.41
C LEU A 128 10.44 -3.93 11.61
N VAL A 129 11.15 -5.07 11.55
CA VAL A 129 10.54 -6.40 11.77
C VAL A 129 9.97 -6.53 13.19
N ARG A 130 10.66 -6.00 14.21
CA ARG A 130 10.15 -6.01 15.59
C ARG A 130 8.81 -5.27 15.69
N VAL A 131 8.71 -4.05 15.17
CA VAL A 131 7.43 -3.30 15.16
C VAL A 131 6.37 -4.00 14.30
N ARG A 132 6.75 -4.58 13.15
CA ARG A 132 5.79 -5.31 12.30
C ARG A 132 5.17 -6.52 13.00
N ASN A 133 5.91 -7.15 13.91
CA ASN A 133 5.46 -8.30 14.69
C ASN A 133 4.68 -7.90 15.96
N SER A 134 4.58 -6.61 16.29
CA SER A 134 3.74 -6.11 17.39
C SER A 134 2.27 -6.11 16.98
N ASN A 135 1.44 -6.93 17.64
CA ASN A 135 0.03 -7.17 17.25
C ASN A 135 -0.87 -5.92 17.22
N ASN A 136 -0.54 -4.87 17.97
CA ASN A 136 -1.39 -3.69 18.17
C ASN A 136 -0.83 -2.40 17.53
N LEU A 137 0.32 -2.45 16.84
CA LEU A 137 1.07 -1.25 16.46
C LEU A 137 1.26 -1.13 14.93
N GLN A 138 0.79 -0.02 14.36
CA GLN A 138 0.98 0.32 12.96
C GLN A 138 2.19 1.25 12.81
N GLY A 139 3.30 0.70 12.30
CA GLY A 139 4.51 1.47 12.01
C GLY A 139 4.48 2.16 10.65
N ILE A 140 4.66 3.47 10.67
CA ILE A 140 4.98 4.31 9.51
C ILE A 140 6.50 4.51 9.49
N VAL A 141 7.16 4.28 8.37
CA VAL A 141 8.60 4.50 8.24
C VAL A 141 8.85 5.82 7.51
N ILE A 142 9.61 6.72 8.11
CA ILE A 142 10.14 7.93 7.46
C ILE A 142 11.62 7.69 7.17
N VAL A 143 12.09 7.99 5.96
CA VAL A 143 13.48 7.79 5.55
C VAL A 143 14.05 9.03 4.86
N GLU A 144 15.24 9.45 5.28
CA GLU A 144 16.00 10.52 4.61
C GLU A 144 16.50 10.03 3.25
N LYS A 145 15.87 10.50 2.18
CA LYS A 145 16.24 10.26 0.78
C LYS A 145 16.97 11.50 0.23
N THR A 146 18.29 11.49 0.34
CA THR A 146 19.19 12.52 -0.18
C THR A 146 19.97 11.99 -1.39
N GLN A 147 20.85 12.81 -1.98
CA GLN A 147 21.74 12.37 -3.06
C GLN A 147 22.66 11.20 -2.64
N MET A 148 23.08 11.14 -1.37
CA MET A 148 23.95 10.09 -0.86
C MET A 148 23.21 8.77 -0.62
N SER A 149 21.96 8.86 -0.12
CA SER A 149 21.17 7.70 0.27
C SER A 149 20.24 7.15 -0.83
N GLU A 150 20.03 7.89 -1.92
CA GLU A 150 19.14 7.51 -3.03
C GLU A 150 19.43 6.12 -3.62
N GLN A 151 20.70 5.76 -3.78
CA GLN A 151 21.12 4.44 -4.29
C GLN A 151 20.60 3.25 -3.44
N TYR A 152 20.39 3.48 -2.14
CA TYR A 152 19.89 2.46 -1.20
C TYR A 152 18.36 2.47 -1.08
N PHE A 153 17.69 3.53 -1.56
CA PHE A 153 16.25 3.72 -1.40
C PHE A 153 15.40 2.59 -1.99
N SER A 154 15.75 2.09 -3.18
CA SER A 154 15.03 0.99 -3.83
C SER A 154 15.01 -0.30 -3.01
N ALA A 155 16.10 -0.59 -2.28
CA ALA A 155 16.21 -1.77 -1.44
C ALA A 155 15.34 -1.68 -0.18
N ILE A 156 15.33 -0.52 0.49
CA ILE A 156 14.45 -0.28 1.63
C ILE A 156 12.97 -0.17 1.21
N GLN A 157 12.66 0.41 0.05
CA GLN A 157 11.28 0.48 -0.44
C GLN A 157 10.71 -0.92 -0.69
N LYS A 158 11.46 -1.80 -1.37
CA LYS A 158 11.06 -3.20 -1.54
C LYS A 158 10.82 -3.88 -0.19
N PHE A 159 11.78 -3.79 0.73
CA PHE A 159 11.68 -4.43 2.04
C PHE A 159 10.51 -3.91 2.88
N THR A 160 10.38 -2.60 3.04
CA THR A 160 9.36 -1.99 3.89
C THR A 160 7.95 -2.12 3.30
N VAL A 161 7.78 -1.82 2.01
CA VAL A 161 6.44 -1.70 1.40
C VAL A 161 5.95 -3.05 0.85
N LEU A 162 6.82 -3.83 0.18
CA LEU A 162 6.42 -5.08 -0.47
C LEU A 162 6.59 -6.30 0.46
N ASP A 163 7.72 -6.41 1.16
CA ASP A 163 8.01 -7.58 1.99
C ASP A 163 7.32 -7.51 3.37
N LEU A 164 7.31 -6.34 4.02
CA LEU A 164 6.66 -6.13 5.34
C LEU A 164 5.23 -5.58 5.28
N GLY A 165 4.84 -4.92 4.18
CA GLY A 165 3.53 -4.27 4.05
C GLY A 165 3.33 -3.04 4.94
N MET A 166 4.40 -2.30 5.22
CA MET A 166 4.41 -1.08 6.03
C MET A 166 4.40 0.17 5.13
N VAL A 167 3.97 1.31 5.69
CA VAL A 167 4.03 2.61 5.00
C VAL A 167 5.47 3.12 5.01
N LEU A 168 5.96 3.60 3.86
CA LEU A 168 7.26 4.27 3.73
C LEU A 168 7.07 5.67 3.12
N LEU A 169 7.64 6.68 3.77
CA LEU A 169 7.57 8.08 3.34
C LEU A 169 9.00 8.63 3.20
N PRO A 170 9.48 8.92 1.98
CA PRO A 170 10.76 9.60 1.78
C PRO A 170 10.66 11.08 2.18
N VAL A 171 11.73 11.63 2.75
CA VAL A 171 11.91 13.05 3.05
C VAL A 171 13.32 13.48 2.66
N ALA A 172 13.52 14.70 2.20
CA ALA A 172 14.84 15.25 1.87
C ALA A 172 15.56 15.83 3.11
N SER A 173 14.85 16.10 4.21
CA SER A 173 15.40 16.69 5.43
C SER A 173 14.52 16.50 6.67
N GLN A 174 15.08 16.76 7.86
CA GLN A 174 14.34 16.82 9.12
C GLN A 174 13.25 17.92 9.15
N MET A 175 13.40 19.00 8.36
CA MET A 175 12.39 20.05 8.23
C MET A 175 11.15 19.56 7.47
N GLU A 176 11.35 18.78 6.40
CA GLU A 176 10.24 18.14 5.69
C GLU A 176 9.58 17.08 6.57
N ALA A 177 10.38 16.30 7.30
CA ALA A 177 9.87 15.34 8.26
C ALA A 177 9.03 15.96 9.38
N SER A 178 9.45 17.11 9.96
CA SER A 178 8.67 17.76 11.02
C SER A 178 7.29 18.19 10.51
N CYS A 179 7.23 18.78 9.32
CA CYS A 179 5.99 19.14 8.65
C CYS A 179 5.10 17.93 8.38
N LEU A 180 5.68 16.83 7.90
CA LEU A 180 4.98 15.57 7.63
C LEU A 180 4.45 14.90 8.90
N ILE A 181 5.23 14.86 9.98
CA ILE A 181 4.79 14.37 11.30
C ILE A 181 3.60 15.20 11.80
N VAL A 182 3.69 16.53 11.72
CA VAL A 182 2.59 17.42 12.12
C VAL A 182 1.32 17.14 11.33
N GLN A 183 1.43 16.94 10.01
CA GLN A 183 0.29 16.58 9.17
C GLN A 183 -0.28 15.20 9.53
N LEU A 184 0.55 14.21 9.86
CA LEU A 184 0.10 12.88 10.29
C LEU A 184 -0.67 12.91 11.61
N VAL A 185 -0.22 13.67 12.61
CA VAL A 185 -0.95 13.86 13.88
C VAL A 185 -2.29 14.56 13.65
N GLN A 186 -2.30 15.61 12.81
CA GLN A 186 -3.53 16.31 12.47
C GLN A 186 -4.53 15.37 11.76
N GLU A 187 -4.07 14.49 10.87
CA GLU A 187 -4.94 13.51 10.21
C GLU A 187 -5.45 12.43 11.16
N GLN A 188 -4.63 11.95 12.12
CA GLN A 188 -5.10 11.01 13.16
C GLN A 188 -6.07 11.64 14.17
N THR A 189 -5.97 12.95 14.41
CA THR A 189 -6.86 13.70 15.32
C THR A 189 -8.19 14.08 14.65
N LYS A 190 -8.26 14.05 13.31
CA LYS A 190 -9.50 14.30 12.56
C LYS A 190 -10.39 13.06 12.58
N GLU A 191 -11.69 13.30 12.66
CA GLU A 191 -12.73 12.31 12.35
C GLU A 191 -12.42 11.57 11.03
N PRO A 192 -12.31 10.23 11.01
CA PRO A 192 -12.02 9.46 9.79
C PRO A 192 -12.99 9.75 8.64
N SER A 193 -14.21 10.17 8.99
CA SER A 193 -15.26 10.52 8.05
C SER A 193 -15.06 11.85 7.29
N LYS A 194 -14.00 12.61 7.64
CA LYS A 194 -13.52 13.79 6.88
C LYS A 194 -12.60 13.39 5.72
N ASN A 195 -12.00 12.20 5.76
CA ASN A 195 -11.15 11.72 4.69
C ASN A 195 -12.02 11.25 3.50
N PRO A 196 -11.89 11.85 2.30
CA PRO A 196 -12.81 11.57 1.18
C PRO A 196 -12.67 10.15 0.62
N PHE A 197 -11.55 9.46 0.89
CA PHE A 197 -11.33 8.08 0.47
C PHE A 197 -11.94 7.07 1.47
N LEU A 198 -12.11 7.45 2.73
CA LEU A 198 -12.78 6.66 3.76
C LEU A 198 -14.30 6.90 3.72
N ARG A 199 -14.93 6.47 2.61
CA ARG A 199 -16.37 6.65 2.34
C ARG A 199 -17.24 6.31 3.56
N LYS A 200 -18.13 7.25 3.93
CA LYS A 200 -19.25 6.99 4.85
C LYS A 200 -20.12 5.84 4.31
N LYS A 201 -20.71 5.05 5.23
CA LYS A 201 -21.46 3.80 4.96
C LYS A 201 -22.40 3.91 3.75
N ARG A 202 -22.37 2.86 2.89
CA ARG A 202 -23.30 2.55 1.78
C ARG A 202 -24.16 3.74 1.31
N THR A 203 -23.75 4.39 0.23
CA THR A 203 -24.73 4.95 -0.71
C THR A 203 -25.64 3.81 -1.14
N GLN A 204 -26.93 3.88 -0.79
CA GLN A 204 -27.94 2.99 -1.40
C GLN A 204 -27.83 3.13 -2.92
N LEU A 205 -27.98 2.02 -3.65
CA LEU A 205 -27.97 2.05 -5.11
C LEU A 205 -29.19 2.85 -5.56
N SER A 206 -28.98 4.08 -6.02
CA SER A 206 -30.09 4.93 -6.45
C SER A 206 -30.67 4.39 -7.76
N GLU A 207 -31.99 4.46 -7.92
CA GLU A 207 -32.71 3.94 -9.09
C GLU A 207 -32.14 4.37 -10.45
N PRO A 208 -31.57 5.58 -10.65
CA PRO A 208 -30.90 5.94 -11.90
C PRO A 208 -29.72 5.03 -12.27
N HIS A 209 -29.01 4.44 -11.30
CA HIS A 209 -27.96 3.45 -11.57
C HIS A 209 -28.54 2.12 -12.01
N LEU A 210 -29.61 1.66 -11.35
CA LEU A 210 -30.34 0.45 -11.71
C LEU A 210 -30.88 0.55 -13.14
N LEU A 211 -31.53 1.67 -13.48
CA LEU A 211 -31.99 1.99 -14.83
C LEU A 211 -30.84 1.99 -15.85
N ARG A 212 -29.70 2.61 -15.54
CA ARG A 212 -28.53 2.62 -16.44
C ARG A 212 -27.96 1.22 -16.68
N THR A 213 -27.95 0.36 -15.66
CA THR A 213 -27.53 -1.05 -15.79
C THR A 213 -28.48 -1.82 -16.69
N VAL A 214 -29.80 -1.68 -16.51
CA VAL A 214 -30.81 -2.32 -17.38
C VAL A 214 -30.72 -1.81 -18.82
N GLN A 215 -30.35 -0.54 -19.03
CA GLN A 215 -30.08 0.02 -20.37
C GLN A 215 -28.79 -0.50 -21.05
N GLN A 216 -27.97 -1.31 -20.38
CA GLN A 216 -26.84 -2.01 -21.03
C GLN A 216 -27.26 -3.33 -21.69
N ILE A 217 -28.48 -3.82 -21.42
CA ILE A 217 -28.97 -5.06 -22.01
C ILE A 217 -29.33 -4.81 -23.49
N PRO A 218 -28.88 -5.65 -24.44
CA PRO A 218 -29.22 -5.51 -25.86
C PRO A 218 -30.73 -5.37 -26.09
N GLY A 219 -31.13 -4.40 -26.92
CA GLY A 219 -32.54 -4.11 -27.22
C GLY A 219 -33.30 -3.32 -26.14
N VAL A 220 -32.70 -3.04 -24.98
CA VAL A 220 -33.35 -2.34 -23.85
C VAL A 220 -32.93 -0.87 -23.79
N GLY A 221 -33.74 0.01 -24.40
CA GLY A 221 -33.53 1.46 -24.36
C GLY A 221 -34.15 2.16 -23.15
N LYS A 222 -34.03 3.51 -23.13
CA LYS A 222 -34.56 4.40 -22.07
C LYS A 222 -36.05 4.21 -21.74
N VAL A 223 -36.86 3.75 -22.70
CA VAL A 223 -38.31 3.50 -22.54
C VAL A 223 -38.58 2.10 -21.98
N LYS A 224 -37.85 1.08 -22.44
CA LYS A 224 -38.06 -0.32 -22.01
C LYS A 224 -37.48 -0.60 -20.61
N ALA A 225 -36.37 0.05 -20.25
CA ALA A 225 -35.74 -0.13 -18.93
C ALA A 225 -36.65 0.16 -17.72
N PRO A 226 -37.38 1.29 -17.64
CA PRO A 226 -38.30 1.53 -16.52
C PRO A 226 -39.49 0.58 -16.51
N LEU A 227 -40.04 0.19 -17.67
CA LEU A 227 -41.15 -0.76 -17.76
C LEU A 227 -40.74 -2.16 -17.28
N LEU A 228 -39.52 -2.61 -17.64
CA LEU A 228 -38.94 -3.84 -17.10
C LEU A 228 -38.74 -3.77 -15.59
N LEU A 229 -38.27 -2.64 -15.05
CA LEU A 229 -38.08 -2.49 -13.60
C LEU A 229 -39.40 -2.33 -12.81
N GLN A 230 -40.47 -1.83 -13.44
CA GLN A 230 -41.81 -1.86 -12.84
C GLN A 230 -42.35 -3.29 -12.69
N LYS A 231 -42.09 -4.17 -13.67
CA LYS A 231 -42.52 -5.58 -13.61
C LYS A 231 -41.56 -6.47 -12.80
N PHE A 232 -40.26 -6.17 -12.85
CA PHE A 232 -39.18 -6.91 -12.19
C PHE A 232 -38.33 -5.93 -11.35
N PRO A 233 -38.74 -5.60 -10.11
CA PRO A 233 -38.09 -4.58 -9.28
C PRO A 233 -36.60 -4.79 -8.97
N THR A 234 -36.07 -6.00 -9.19
CA THR A 234 -34.67 -6.34 -8.93
C THR A 234 -34.01 -6.96 -10.16
N LEU A 235 -32.70 -6.74 -10.33
CA LEU A 235 -31.91 -7.39 -11.40
C LEU A 235 -31.98 -8.91 -11.33
N GLN A 236 -32.13 -9.49 -10.14
CA GLN A 236 -32.26 -10.93 -9.93
C GLN A 236 -33.60 -11.47 -10.45
N GLN A 237 -34.70 -10.74 -10.26
CA GLN A 237 -35.98 -11.10 -10.86
C GLN A 237 -35.94 -10.93 -12.38
N LEU A 238 -35.28 -9.88 -12.88
CA LEU A 238 -35.11 -9.66 -14.32
C LEU A 238 -34.24 -10.73 -14.99
N SER A 239 -33.19 -11.23 -14.32
CA SER A 239 -32.32 -12.28 -14.86
C SER A 239 -32.97 -13.66 -14.88
N ASN A 240 -33.92 -13.89 -13.97
CA ASN A 240 -34.61 -15.17 -13.81
C ASN A 240 -35.98 -15.18 -14.53
N ALA A 241 -36.38 -14.07 -15.14
CA ALA A 241 -37.64 -13.94 -15.86
C ALA A 241 -37.64 -14.80 -17.13
N SER A 242 -38.69 -15.59 -17.31
CA SER A 242 -38.86 -16.40 -18.51
C SER A 242 -39.27 -15.55 -19.72
N ILE A 243 -39.04 -16.07 -20.94
CA ILE A 243 -39.41 -15.39 -22.19
C ILE A 243 -40.89 -14.92 -22.21
N PRO A 244 -41.91 -15.74 -21.88
CA PRO A 244 -43.31 -15.29 -21.86
C PRO A 244 -43.63 -14.22 -20.80
N GLU A 245 -42.81 -14.10 -19.75
CA GLU A 245 -42.98 -13.03 -18.76
C GLU A 245 -42.37 -11.70 -19.25
N LEU A 246 -41.35 -11.75 -20.12
CA LEU A 246 -40.71 -10.59 -20.74
C LEU A 246 -41.46 -10.08 -21.97
N GLU A 247 -42.02 -10.99 -22.78
CA GLU A 247 -42.81 -10.72 -24.00
C GLU A 247 -43.81 -9.54 -23.88
N PRO A 248 -44.72 -9.48 -22.89
CA PRO A 248 -45.72 -8.40 -22.80
C PRO A 248 -45.13 -7.02 -22.47
N VAL A 249 -43.85 -6.91 -22.10
CA VAL A 249 -43.19 -5.64 -21.78
C VAL A 249 -42.31 -5.14 -22.93
N VAL A 250 -41.68 -6.05 -23.69
CA VAL A 250 -40.66 -5.68 -24.70
C VAL A 250 -40.87 -6.25 -26.10
N GLY A 251 -41.78 -7.20 -26.28
CA GLY A 251 -42.05 -7.93 -27.52
C GLY A 251 -41.10 -9.12 -27.75
N GLN A 252 -41.56 -10.13 -28.51
CA GLN A 252 -40.91 -11.43 -28.72
C GLN A 252 -39.39 -11.38 -28.94
N ALA A 253 -38.97 -10.63 -29.96
CA ALA A 253 -37.56 -10.58 -30.37
C ALA A 253 -36.65 -10.01 -29.27
N VAL A 254 -37.15 -9.04 -28.49
CA VAL A 254 -36.36 -8.44 -27.40
C VAL A 254 -36.45 -9.28 -26.13
N ALA A 255 -37.57 -9.95 -25.86
CA ALA A 255 -37.68 -10.93 -24.78
C ALA A 255 -36.67 -12.08 -24.94
N GLN A 256 -36.55 -12.61 -26.17
CA GLN A 256 -35.54 -13.62 -26.52
C GLN A 256 -34.10 -13.07 -26.38
N GLN A 257 -33.83 -11.83 -26.79
CA GLN A 257 -32.51 -11.19 -26.62
C GLN A 257 -32.14 -10.99 -25.14
N ILE A 258 -33.07 -10.55 -24.29
CA ILE A 258 -32.85 -10.38 -22.85
C ILE A 258 -32.59 -11.74 -22.19
N HIS A 259 -33.43 -12.74 -22.46
CA HIS A 259 -33.26 -14.07 -21.89
C HIS A 259 -31.94 -14.70 -22.33
N ALA A 260 -31.62 -14.65 -23.63
CA ALA A 260 -30.33 -15.12 -24.14
C ALA A 260 -29.15 -14.37 -23.51
N PHE A 261 -29.23 -13.06 -23.30
CA PHE A 261 -28.18 -12.29 -22.62
C PHE A 261 -27.89 -12.78 -21.19
N PHE A 262 -28.90 -13.30 -20.47
CA PHE A 262 -28.71 -13.85 -19.12
C PHE A 262 -28.37 -15.34 -19.09
N THR A 263 -28.88 -16.15 -20.03
CA THR A 263 -28.73 -17.62 -20.01
C THR A 263 -27.63 -18.15 -20.94
N GLN A 264 -27.10 -17.36 -21.88
CA GLN A 264 -26.02 -17.78 -22.76
C GLN A 264 -24.70 -17.83 -21.98
N ALA A 265 -24.24 -19.05 -21.69
CA ALA A 265 -22.88 -19.27 -21.20
C ALA A 265 -21.86 -18.74 -22.22
N ARG A 266 -20.78 -18.14 -21.71
CA ARG A 266 -19.59 -17.72 -22.46
C ARG A 266 -18.43 -18.67 -22.22
#